data_AF-W3RFS4-F1
#
_entry.id   AF-W3RFS4-F1
#
_cell.length_a   1.000
_cell.length_b   1.000
_cell.length_c   1.000
_cell.angle_alpha   90.00
_cell.angle_beta   90.00
_cell.angle_gamma   90.00
#
_symmetry.space_group_name_H-M   'P 1'
#
loop_
_entity.id
_entity.type
_entity.pdbx_description
1 polymer ?
#
loop_
_entity_poly.entity_id
_entity_poly.type
_entity_poly.pdbx_seq_one_letter_code
_entity_poly.pdbx_strand_id
1 'polypeptide(L)'
;MDDEDFARLADATAERLRRAGNRAEELRRIIAEHEVVFGLYPDPESMSRWDKVLIKGRADSRSSRMACVWCRAIEEALALRQASAAPSGL
;
A
#
# COMPACT_ATOMS: atom_id res chain seq x y z
N MET A 1 8.89 -10.57 9.21
CA MET A 1 8.35 -10.36 7.87
C MET A 1 9.42 -9.62 7.13
N ASP A 2 9.95 -10.27 6.11
CA ASP A 2 11.15 -9.83 5.42
C ASP A 2 10.77 -9.00 4.19
N ASP A 3 11.71 -8.28 3.60
CA ASP A 3 11.43 -7.36 2.48
C ASP A 3 10.77 -8.06 1.27
N GLU A 4 11.06 -9.34 1.07
CA GLU A 4 10.44 -10.18 0.05
C GLU A 4 8.94 -10.43 0.30
N ASP A 5 8.50 -10.53 1.56
CA ASP A 5 7.08 -10.70 1.88
C ASP A 5 6.27 -9.45 1.51
N PHE A 6 6.83 -8.27 1.75
CA PHE A 6 6.22 -6.99 1.36
C PHE A 6 6.07 -6.90 -0.16
N ALA A 7 7.12 -7.23 -0.91
CA ALA A 7 7.08 -7.24 -2.37
C ALA A 7 6.01 -8.22 -2.90
N ARG A 8 5.92 -9.42 -2.33
CA ARG A 8 4.88 -10.40 -2.71
C ARG A 8 3.46 -9.91 -2.44
N LEU A 9 3.23 -9.21 -1.32
CA LEU A 9 1.93 -8.58 -1.03
C LEU A 9 1.61 -7.45 -2.01
N ALA A 10 2.63 -6.69 -2.43
CA ALA A 10 2.48 -5.64 -3.41
C ALA A 10 2.18 -6.18 -4.81
N ASP A 11 2.80 -7.30 -5.20
CA ASP A 11 2.50 -7.99 -6.45
C ASP A 11 1.08 -8.56 -6.47
N ALA A 12 0.64 -9.17 -5.37
CA ALA A 12 -0.74 -9.66 -5.23
C ALA A 12 -1.77 -8.52 -5.35
N THR A 13 -1.49 -7.39 -4.71
CA THR A 13 -2.32 -6.19 -4.80
C THR A 13 -2.31 -5.62 -6.22
N ALA A 14 -1.15 -5.55 -6.87
CA ALA A 14 -1.02 -5.07 -8.25
C ALA A 14 -1.75 -5.98 -9.25
N GLU A 15 -1.74 -7.30 -9.05
CA GLU A 15 -2.52 -8.23 -9.86
C GLU A 15 -4.03 -8.01 -9.68
N ARG A 16 -4.49 -7.85 -8.44
CA ARG A 16 -5.90 -7.54 -8.14
C ARG A 16 -6.33 -6.23 -8.82
N LEU A 17 -5.51 -5.18 -8.74
CA LEU A 17 -5.75 -3.90 -9.42
C LEU A 17 -5.74 -4.04 -10.95
N ARG A 18 -4.84 -4.83 -11.53
CA ARG A 18 -4.79 -5.04 -12.99
C ARG A 18 -6.06 -5.71 -13.53
N ARG A 19 -6.68 -6.60 -12.75
CA ARG A 19 -7.92 -7.31 -13.13
C ARG A 19 -9.18 -6.48 -12.87
N ALA A 20 -9.08 -5.38 -12.12
CA ALA A 20 -10.23 -4.54 -11.80
C ALA A 20 -10.63 -3.64 -12.97
N GLY A 21 -11.94 -3.54 -13.24
CA GLY A 21 -12.48 -2.60 -14.22
C GLY A 21 -12.31 -1.13 -13.80
N ASN A 22 -12.27 -0.86 -12.49
CA ASN A 22 -11.98 0.46 -11.93
C ASN A 22 -10.89 0.34 -10.84
N ARG A 23 -9.66 0.68 -11.22
CA ARG A 23 -8.48 0.57 -10.33
C ARG A 23 -8.59 1.45 -9.08
N ALA A 24 -9.14 2.66 -9.21
CA ALA A 24 -9.24 3.60 -8.09
C ALA A 24 -10.24 3.12 -7.04
N GLU A 25 -11.38 2.58 -7.48
CA GLU A 25 -12.36 1.99 -6.57
C GLU A 25 -11.83 0.72 -5.90
N GLU A 26 -11.17 -0.14 -6.67
CA GLU A 26 -10.58 -1.36 -6.12
C GLU A 26 -9.48 -1.07 -5.10
N LEU A 27 -8.64 -0.06 -5.35
CA LEU A 27 -7.64 0.38 -4.39
C LEU A 27 -8.26 0.88 -3.08
N ARG A 28 -9.37 1.63 -3.15
CA ARG A 28 -10.12 2.03 -1.95
C ARG A 28 -10.67 0.84 -1.19
N ARG A 29 -11.17 -0.19 -1.88
CA ARG A 29 -11.64 -1.44 -1.26
C ARG A 29 -10.51 -2.18 -0.57
N ILE A 30 -9.35 -2.32 -1.22
CA ILE A 30 -8.16 -2.93 -0.62
C ILE A 30 -7.77 -2.18 0.66
N ILE A 31 -7.72 -0.84 0.62
CA ILE A 31 -7.40 -0.03 1.80
C ILE A 31 -8.45 -0.21 2.90
N ALA A 32 -9.75 -0.29 2.57
CA ALA A 32 -10.81 -0.49 3.54
C ALA A 32 -10.75 -1.88 4.20
N GLU A 33 -10.52 -2.93 3.41
CA GLU A 33 -10.50 -4.34 3.82
C GLU A 33 -9.31 -4.72 4.70
N HIS A 34 -8.19 -3.99 4.61
CA HIS A 34 -6.97 -4.32 5.34
C HIS A 34 -6.80 -3.41 6.55
N GLU A 35 -6.26 -3.98 7.63
CA GLU A 35 -5.99 -3.24 8.87
C GLU A 35 -4.73 -2.39 8.75
N VAL A 36 -3.74 -2.92 8.02
CA VAL A 36 -2.46 -2.27 7.76
C VAL A 36 -2.22 -2.20 6.26
N VAL A 37 -1.83 -1.03 5.77
CA VAL A 37 -1.48 -0.82 4.36
C VAL A 37 -0.18 -0.05 4.27
N PHE A 38 0.77 -0.58 3.49
CA PHE A 38 2.01 0.09 3.15
C PHE A 38 2.06 0.47 1.67
N GLY A 39 2.60 1.64 1.36
CA GLY A 39 3.09 1.97 0.02
C GLY A 39 4.55 1.58 -0.09
N LEU A 40 4.90 0.80 -1.11
CA LEU A 40 6.28 0.45 -1.44
C LEU A 40 6.71 1.23 -2.66
N TYR A 41 7.80 1.98 -2.58
CA TYR A 41 8.35 2.65 -3.75
C TYR A 41 9.81 2.24 -3.97
N PRO A 42 10.21 2.01 -5.23
CA PRO A 42 11.58 1.65 -5.53
C PRO A 42 12.47 2.85 -5.22
N ASP A 43 13.47 2.62 -4.38
CA ASP A 43 14.49 3.61 -4.05
C ASP A 43 15.85 2.97 -4.34
N PRO A 44 16.55 3.42 -5.39
CA PRO A 44 17.85 2.86 -5.77
C PRO A 44 18.97 3.21 -4.79
N GLU A 45 18.76 4.20 -3.91
CA GLU A 45 19.72 4.63 -2.88
C GLU A 45 19.48 3.95 -1.52
N SER A 46 18.30 3.37 -1.31
CA SER A 46 17.94 2.63 -0.09
C SER A 46 18.56 1.23 -0.04
N MET A 47 19.08 0.84 1.14
CA MET A 47 19.71 -0.48 1.35
C MET A 47 18.76 -1.66 1.10
N SER A 48 17.44 -1.42 1.18
CA SER A 48 16.38 -2.43 1.01
C SER A 48 15.79 -2.48 -0.42
N ARG A 49 16.37 -1.79 -1.41
CA ARG A 49 15.87 -1.62 -2.80
C ARG A 49 14.52 -0.90 -2.96
N TRP A 50 13.73 -0.83 -1.89
CA TRP A 50 12.47 -0.11 -1.81
C TRP A 50 12.27 0.41 -0.39
N ASP A 51 11.69 1.59 -0.32
CA ASP A 51 11.26 2.20 0.92
C ASP A 51 9.76 1.98 1.14
N LYS A 52 9.34 2.17 2.39
CA LYS A 52 7.98 1.87 2.85
C LYS A 52 7.36 3.07 3.53
N VAL A 53 6.14 3.43 3.14
CA VAL A 53 5.32 4.43 3.82
C VAL A 53 4.08 3.77 4.38
N LEU A 54 3.80 3.98 5.66
CA LEU A 54 2.54 3.56 6.27
C LEU A 54 1.39 4.42 5.73
N ILE A 55 0.48 3.80 4.98
CA ILE A 55 -0.74 4.43 4.43
C ILE A 55 -1.88 4.33 5.46
N LYS A 56 -2.07 3.17 6.07
CA LYS A 56 -3.13 2.91 7.06
C LYS A 56 -2.66 1.95 8.15
N GLY A 57 -3.14 2.14 9.37
CA GLY A 57 -2.91 1.23 10.49
C GLY A 57 -1.77 1.67 11.41
N ARG A 58 -1.08 0.71 12.04
CA ARG A 58 0.13 0.95 12.85
C ARG A 58 1.25 0.02 12.37
N ALA A 59 2.47 0.54 12.31
CA ALA A 59 3.63 -0.18 11.79
C ALA A 59 4.02 -1.40 12.66
N ASP A 60 3.73 -1.32 13.96
CA ASP A 60 4.06 -2.36 14.96
C ASP A 60 3.01 -3.48 15.04
N SER A 61 1.91 -3.34 14.29
CA SER A 61 0.81 -4.30 14.34
C SER A 61 1.22 -5.62 13.69
N ARG A 62 1.20 -6.72 14.45
CA ARG A 62 1.16 -8.10 13.92
C ARG A 62 -0.21 -8.41 13.29
N SER A 63 -0.75 -7.48 12.50
CA SER A 63 -2.06 -7.61 11.88
C SER A 63 -2.05 -8.75 10.87
N SER A 64 -3.00 -9.66 11.00
CA SER A 64 -3.17 -10.77 10.05
C SER A 64 -3.67 -10.31 8.67
N ARG A 65 -4.14 -9.06 8.55
CA ARG A 65 -4.70 -8.48 7.32
C ARG A 65 -3.91 -7.26 6.88
N MET A 66 -2.79 -7.51 6.21
CA MET A 66 -1.92 -6.48 5.64
C MET A 66 -1.92 -6.51 4.12
N ALA A 67 -1.90 -5.32 3.51
CA ALA A 67 -1.67 -5.15 2.07
C ALA A 67 -0.48 -4.21 1.82
N CYS A 68 0.16 -4.39 0.67
CA CYS A 68 1.19 -3.49 0.18
C CYS A 68 0.79 -2.99 -1.21
N VAL A 69 1.13 -1.76 -1.55
CA VAL A 69 0.80 -1.14 -2.83
C VAL A 69 2.08 -0.62 -3.45
N TRP A 70 2.39 -1.03 -4.68
CA TRP A 70 3.49 -0.43 -5.43
C TRP A 70 3.15 1.03 -5.77
N CYS A 71 4.03 1.94 -5.37
CA CYS A 71 4.02 3.36 -5.66
C CYS A 71 5.25 3.70 -6.51
N ARG A 72 5.11 4.66 -7.43
CA ARG A 72 6.21 5.09 -8.30
C ARG A 72 7.21 6.01 -7.61
N ALA A 73 6.72 6.76 -6.62
CA ALA A 73 7.49 7.73 -5.85
C ALA A 73 6.89 7.88 -4.45
N ILE A 74 7.66 8.48 -3.54
CA ILE A 74 7.23 8.71 -2.16
C ILE A 74 6.00 9.62 -2.09
N GLU A 75 5.89 10.63 -2.98
CA GLU A 75 4.73 11.53 -3.02
C GLU A 75 3.43 10.81 -3.34
N GLU A 76 3.47 9.74 -4.14
CA GLU A 76 2.29 8.93 -4.46
C GLU A 76 1.81 8.18 -3.20
N ALA A 77 2.74 7.61 -2.43
CA ALA A 77 2.42 6.93 -1.18
C ALA A 77 1.86 7.92 -0.14
N LEU A 78 2.40 9.14 -0.08
CA LEU A 78 1.89 10.20 0.80
C LEU A 78 0.51 10.69 0.38
N ALA A 79 0.26 10.87 -0.92
CA ALA A 79 -1.05 11.24 -1.45
C ALA A 79 -2.11 10.16 -1.15
N LEU A 80 -1.74 8.88 -1.28
CA LEU A 80 -2.58 7.74 -0.89
C LEU A 80 -2.91 7.76 0.60
N ARG A 81 -1.90 8.04 1.45
CA ARG A 81 -2.11 8.20 2.89
C ARG A 81 -3.15 9.28 3.18
N GLN A 82 -2.99 10.46 2.57
CA GLN A 82 -3.94 11.57 2.73
C GLN A 82 -5.35 11.20 2.25
N ALA A 83 -5.46 10.58 1.07
CA ALA A 83 -6.74 10.12 0.52
C ALA A 83 -7.42 9.06 1.38
N SER A 84 -6.64 8.21 2.06
CA SER A 84 -7.18 7.20 2.98
C SER A 84 -7.61 7.76 4.34
N ALA A 85 -7.03 8.88 4.75
CA ALA A 85 -7.36 9.58 6.01
C ALA A 85 -8.51 10.58 5.85
N ALA A 86 -8.81 11.00 4.62
CA ALA A 86 -9.95 11.86 4.35
C ALA A 86 -11.25 11.10 4.68
N PRO A 87 -12.12 11.63 5.56
CA PRO A 87 -13.43 11.04 5.76
C PRO A 87 -14.18 11.09 4.43
N SER A 88 -14.72 9.94 4.00
CA SER A 88 -15.68 9.90 2.90
C SER A 88 -16.93 10.64 3.35
N GLY A 89 -16.99 11.95 3.07
CA GLY A 89 -18.07 12.82 3.52
C GLY A 89 -18.23 14.02 2.60
N LEU A 90 -19.06 13.84 1.57
CA LEU A 90 -20.03 14.81 1.05
C LEU A 90 -21.11 14.04 0.28
#